data_AF-M1AWZ6-F1
#
_entry.id   AF-M1AWZ6-F1
#
_cell.length_a   1.000
_cell.length_b   1.000
_cell.length_c   1.000
_cell.angle_alpha   90.00
_cell.angle_beta   90.00
_cell.angle_gamma   90.00
#
_symmetry.space_group_name_H-M   'P 1'
#
loop_
_entity.id
_entity.type
_entity.pdbx_description
1 polymer ?
#
loop_
_entity_poly.entity_id
_entity_poly.type
_entity_poly.pdbx_seq_one_letter_code
_entity_poly.pdbx_strand_id
1 'polypeptide(L)'
;MTTTIYILFCSLGDECCKEGKFYTTYKCSPPVSSHTKAMLTINNFDKGGDGGGPSECSGIYYHNSVPVMVLSTGWYSKGRCCFENITIHANGRSVKAMVVDECDSGRGCDSPHVYLPSCQNNIVDASEAVWKVLHVPKKNWGWLEIFWSEYCI
;
A
#
# COMPACT_ATOMS: atom_id res chain seq x y z
N MET A 1 1.97 -34.46 17.90
CA MET A 1 2.13 -34.51 16.43
C MET A 1 2.35 -33.08 15.98
N THR A 2 3.61 -32.70 15.81
CA THR A 2 4.00 -31.41 15.24
C THR A 2 3.69 -31.46 13.75
N THR A 3 2.59 -30.85 13.36
CA THR A 3 2.30 -30.64 11.94
C THR A 3 3.29 -29.59 11.44
N THR A 4 4.37 -30.04 10.83
CA THR A 4 5.19 -29.19 9.97
C THR A 4 4.31 -28.78 8.79
N ILE A 5 3.62 -27.65 8.93
CA ILE A 5 2.96 -27.00 7.80
C ILE A 5 4.10 -26.51 6.91
N TYR A 6 4.35 -27.25 5.84
CA TYR A 6 5.12 -26.71 4.72
C TYR A 6 4.45 -25.40 4.32
N ILE A 7 5.16 -24.28 4.51
CA ILE A 7 4.73 -22.95 4.07
C ILE A 7 4.68 -23.01 2.54
N LEU A 8 3.59 -23.52 1.99
CA LEU A 8 3.41 -23.72 0.56
C LEU A 8 3.03 -22.41 -0.17
N PHE A 9 2.98 -21.28 0.55
CA PHE A 9 2.48 -20.00 0.04
C PHE A 9 3.44 -18.81 0.18
N CYS A 10 4.67 -19.02 0.63
CA CYS A 10 5.72 -17.98 0.61
C CYS A 10 6.55 -18.15 -0.67
N SER A 11 6.41 -17.21 -1.62
CA SER A 11 7.16 -17.24 -2.87
C SER A 11 8.65 -17.01 -2.62
N LEU A 12 9.49 -17.53 -3.52
CA LEU A 12 10.93 -17.22 -3.51
C LEU A 12 11.12 -15.72 -3.80
N GLY A 13 11.54 -14.95 -2.79
CA GLY A 13 11.82 -13.51 -2.92
C GLY A 13 11.07 -12.62 -1.91
N ASP A 14 10.07 -13.17 -1.23
CA ASP A 14 9.23 -12.42 -0.30
C ASP A 14 9.80 -12.41 1.12
N GLU A 15 9.72 -11.27 1.82
CA GLU A 15 10.07 -11.15 3.26
C GLU A 15 8.96 -11.74 4.15
N CYS A 16 8.67 -13.03 3.98
CA CYS A 16 7.60 -13.68 4.72
C CYS A 16 7.78 -13.64 6.24
N CYS A 17 6.65 -13.70 6.94
CA CYS A 17 6.65 -13.79 8.40
C CYS A 17 7.42 -15.03 8.88
N LYS A 18 8.13 -14.87 9.99
CA LYS A 18 8.99 -15.92 10.56
C LYS A 18 8.37 -16.36 11.87
N GLU A 19 8.28 -17.67 12.07
CA GLU A 19 7.77 -18.23 13.31
C GLU A 19 8.58 -17.69 14.51
N GLY A 20 7.87 -17.32 15.58
CA GLY A 20 8.47 -16.74 16.78
C GLY A 20 8.96 -15.28 16.66
N LYS A 21 8.87 -14.65 15.48
CA LYS A 21 9.17 -13.21 15.31
C LYS A 21 7.90 -12.39 15.52
N PHE A 22 8.01 -11.35 16.34
CA PHE A 22 6.96 -10.35 16.51
C PHE A 22 7.03 -9.30 15.40
N TYR A 23 5.87 -8.93 14.88
CA TYR A 23 5.68 -7.88 13.88
C TYR A 23 4.77 -6.80 14.46
N THR A 24 5.12 -5.53 14.23
CA THR A 24 4.33 -4.41 14.73
C THR A 24 3.10 -4.20 13.86
N THR A 25 1.93 -4.14 14.50
CA THR A 25 0.68 -3.75 13.86
C THR A 25 0.23 -2.37 14.34
N TYR A 26 -0.57 -1.70 13.53
CA TYR A 26 -1.06 -0.36 13.78
C TYR A 26 -2.56 -0.29 13.51
N LYS A 27 -3.26 0.45 14.36
CA LYS A 27 -4.68 0.81 14.15
C LYS A 27 -4.84 2.27 13.72
N CYS A 28 -3.76 3.03 13.75
CA CYS A 28 -3.74 4.45 13.46
C CYS A 28 -2.50 4.80 12.63
N SER A 29 -2.65 5.85 11.82
CA SER A 29 -1.62 6.46 11.01
C SER A 29 -1.23 7.82 11.60
N PRO A 30 -0.08 8.39 11.24
CA PRO A 30 0.29 9.75 11.67
C PRO A 30 -0.80 10.78 11.35
N PRO A 31 -0.90 11.89 12.10
CA PRO A 31 -1.89 12.92 11.84
C PRO A 31 -1.81 13.45 10.41
N VAL A 32 -2.98 13.57 9.75
CA VAL A 32 -3.09 14.19 8.43
C VAL A 32 -2.99 15.70 8.57
N SER A 33 -2.25 16.33 7.66
CA SER A 33 -2.10 17.79 7.55
C SER A 33 -2.12 18.21 6.08
N SER A 34 -1.93 19.50 5.80
CA SER A 34 -1.72 20.00 4.43
C SER A 34 -0.38 19.55 3.80
N HIS A 35 0.50 18.91 4.56
CA HIS A 35 1.79 18.36 4.13
C HIS A 35 2.10 17.07 4.91
N THR A 36 1.25 16.06 4.73
CA THR A 36 1.41 14.78 5.43
C THR A 36 2.59 14.01 4.86
N LYS A 37 3.59 13.74 5.70
CA LYS A 37 4.76 12.95 5.31
C LYS A 37 4.40 11.46 5.24
N ALA A 38 4.79 10.80 4.16
CA ALA A 38 4.56 9.37 3.94
C ALA A 38 5.74 8.72 3.21
N MET A 39 5.74 7.39 3.19
CA MET A 39 6.58 6.59 2.32
C MET A 39 5.73 6.10 1.15
N LEU A 40 6.15 6.46 -0.06
CA LEU A 40 5.61 5.95 -1.31
C LEU A 40 6.26 4.62 -1.63
N THR A 41 5.43 3.60 -1.86
CA THR A 41 5.83 2.29 -2.41
C THR A 41 5.15 2.06 -3.75
N ILE A 42 5.54 0.98 -4.44
CA ILE A 42 4.98 0.62 -5.74
C ILE A 42 4.17 -0.67 -5.62
N ASN A 43 2.97 -0.64 -6.19
CA ASN A 43 2.08 -1.79 -6.27
C ASN A 43 1.55 -1.97 -7.70
N ASN A 44 1.37 -3.22 -8.07
CA ASN A 44 0.73 -3.69 -9.27
C ASN A 44 -0.74 -4.04 -8.99
N PHE A 45 -1.63 -3.18 -9.48
CA PHE A 45 -3.08 -3.30 -9.31
C PHE A 45 -3.77 -4.16 -10.38
N ASP A 46 -3.02 -4.65 -11.37
CA ASP A 46 -3.55 -5.52 -12.40
C ASP A 46 -3.94 -6.88 -11.79
N LYS A 47 -4.86 -7.57 -12.45
CA LYS A 47 -5.24 -8.93 -12.07
C LYS A 47 -4.01 -9.85 -12.14
N GLY A 48 -3.68 -10.49 -11.01
CA GLY A 48 -2.49 -11.33 -10.89
C GLY A 48 -1.20 -10.54 -10.61
N GLY A 49 -1.32 -9.26 -10.27
CA GLY A 49 -0.25 -8.47 -9.67
C GLY A 49 0.02 -8.83 -8.21
N ASP A 50 0.85 -8.02 -7.55
CA ASP A 50 1.24 -8.17 -6.13
C ASP A 50 0.19 -7.63 -5.15
N GLY A 51 -0.75 -6.79 -5.60
CA GLY A 51 -1.88 -6.30 -4.79
C GLY A 51 -2.86 -7.38 -4.31
N GLY A 52 -2.64 -8.64 -4.71
CA GLY A 52 -3.44 -9.78 -4.27
C GLY A 52 -4.82 -9.80 -4.93
N GLY A 53 -5.84 -9.41 -4.17
CA GLY A 53 -7.24 -9.44 -4.60
C GLY A 53 -7.69 -8.18 -5.35
N PRO A 54 -8.98 -8.11 -5.74
CA PRO A 54 -9.58 -6.86 -6.21
C PRO A 54 -9.61 -5.81 -5.09
N SER A 55 -9.53 -4.53 -5.45
CA SER A 55 -9.40 -3.45 -4.46
C SER A 55 -10.66 -3.24 -3.62
N GLU A 56 -10.52 -3.00 -2.31
CA GLU A 56 -11.61 -2.99 -1.33
C GLU A 56 -12.72 -1.97 -1.65
N CYS A 57 -12.38 -0.79 -2.18
CA CYS A 57 -13.38 0.24 -2.45
C CYS A 57 -14.41 -0.18 -3.51
N SER A 58 -14.01 -0.98 -4.50
CA SER A 58 -14.79 -1.24 -5.72
C SER A 58 -14.98 -2.71 -6.07
N GLY A 59 -14.19 -3.63 -5.49
CA GLY A 59 -14.19 -5.04 -5.83
C GLY A 59 -13.65 -5.34 -7.23
N ILE A 60 -12.86 -4.44 -7.83
CA ILE A 60 -12.25 -4.63 -9.16
C ILE A 60 -10.73 -4.42 -9.11
N TYR A 61 -10.05 -4.88 -10.17
CA TYR A 61 -8.64 -4.58 -10.43
C TYR A 61 -8.51 -3.29 -11.23
N TYR A 62 -7.37 -2.59 -11.09
CA TYR A 62 -7.08 -1.37 -11.84
C TYR A 62 -5.83 -1.55 -12.70
N HIS A 63 -5.86 -1.08 -13.94
CA HIS A 63 -4.66 -1.14 -14.78
C HIS A 63 -3.59 -0.18 -14.25
N ASN A 64 -2.32 -0.60 -14.25
CA ASN A 64 -1.22 0.21 -13.70
C ASN A 64 -0.97 1.55 -14.39
N SER A 65 -1.55 1.77 -15.57
CA SER A 65 -1.54 3.08 -16.24
C SER A 65 -2.53 4.08 -15.65
N VAL A 66 -3.42 3.67 -14.74
CA VAL A 66 -4.37 4.54 -14.04
C VAL A 66 -3.71 5.03 -12.75
N PRO A 67 -3.72 6.34 -12.44
CA PRO A 67 -3.14 6.86 -11.20
C PRO A 67 -4.05 6.52 -10.01
N VAL A 68 -3.81 5.34 -9.42
CA VAL A 68 -4.51 4.84 -8.23
C VAL A 68 -3.49 4.56 -7.13
N MET A 69 -3.97 4.53 -5.89
CA MET A 69 -3.16 4.25 -4.72
C MET A 69 -3.98 3.62 -3.59
N VAL A 70 -3.28 3.13 -2.59
CA VAL A 70 -3.84 2.60 -1.35
C VAL A 70 -3.20 3.32 -0.17
N LEU A 71 -3.93 3.38 0.93
CA LEU A 71 -3.50 4.08 2.14
C LEU A 71 -3.39 3.11 3.30
N SER A 72 -2.41 3.32 4.19
CA SER A 72 -2.38 2.64 5.49
C SER A 72 -3.73 2.76 6.22
N THR A 73 -4.13 1.71 6.93
CA THR A 73 -5.42 1.58 7.67
C THR A 73 -5.93 2.87 8.33
N GLY A 74 -5.06 3.57 9.06
CA GLY A 74 -5.46 4.78 9.79
C GLY A 74 -5.85 5.93 8.86
N TRP A 75 -5.17 6.09 7.73
CA TRP A 75 -5.50 7.07 6.69
C TRP A 75 -6.66 6.63 5.80
N TYR A 76 -6.70 5.34 5.41
CA TYR A 76 -7.82 4.78 4.65
C TYR A 76 -9.17 4.97 5.37
N SER A 77 -9.12 4.97 6.70
CA SER A 77 -10.20 5.42 7.55
C SER A 77 -11.51 4.64 7.32
N LYS A 78 -11.42 3.31 7.25
CA LYS A 78 -12.57 2.40 7.06
C LYS A 78 -13.35 2.73 5.78
N GLY A 79 -12.62 3.01 4.69
CA GLY A 79 -13.20 3.29 3.38
C GLY A 79 -13.75 4.71 3.20
N ARG A 80 -13.65 5.61 4.19
CA ARG A 80 -14.06 7.03 4.01
C ARG A 80 -13.24 7.74 2.93
N CYS A 81 -12.02 7.29 2.67
CA CYS A 81 -11.21 7.80 1.57
C CYS A 81 -11.54 7.20 0.21
N CYS A 82 -12.42 6.19 0.11
CA CYS A 82 -12.64 5.50 -1.16
C CYS A 82 -13.04 6.47 -2.27
N PHE A 83 -12.33 6.39 -3.39
CA PHE A 83 -12.50 7.21 -4.59
C PHE A 83 -12.17 8.70 -4.42
N GLU A 84 -11.71 9.13 -3.25
CA GLU A 84 -11.14 10.46 -3.08
C GLU A 84 -9.81 10.56 -3.83
N ASN A 85 -9.57 11.73 -4.43
CA ASN A 85 -8.31 12.03 -5.06
C ASN A 85 -7.40 12.73 -4.06
N ILE A 86 -6.19 12.24 -3.90
CA ILE A 86 -5.17 12.85 -3.05
C ILE A 86 -4.02 13.31 -3.94
N THR A 87 -3.44 14.45 -3.59
CA THR A 87 -2.28 14.97 -4.31
C THR A 87 -1.00 14.51 -3.62
N ILE A 88 -0.19 13.73 -4.34
CA ILE A 88 1.16 13.33 -3.92
C ILE A 88 2.17 14.34 -4.46
N HIS A 89 3.12 14.73 -3.62
CA HIS A 89 4.20 15.67 -3.91
C HIS A 89 5.56 14.98 -3.71
N ALA A 90 6.36 14.94 -4.78
CA ALA A 90 7.73 14.41 -4.75
C ALA A 90 8.53 14.97 -5.93
N ASN A 91 9.86 15.06 -5.78
CA ASN A 91 10.77 15.40 -6.89
C ASN A 91 10.39 16.72 -7.64
N GLY A 92 9.88 17.72 -6.90
CA GLY A 92 9.41 18.98 -7.46
C GLY A 92 8.16 18.88 -8.34
N ARG A 93 7.45 17.74 -8.28
CA ARG A 93 6.26 17.43 -9.08
C ARG A 93 5.09 17.06 -8.18
N SER A 94 3.91 16.99 -8.78
CA SER A 94 2.71 16.54 -8.09
C SER A 94 1.82 15.72 -9.01
N VAL A 95 1.09 14.77 -8.44
CA VAL A 95 0.14 13.91 -9.14
C VAL A 95 -1.07 13.66 -8.27
N LYS A 96 -2.27 13.76 -8.85
CA LYS A 96 -3.49 13.30 -8.21
C LYS A 96 -3.67 11.81 -8.48
N ALA A 97 -3.90 11.05 -7.42
CA ALA A 97 -4.19 9.63 -7.50
C ALA A 97 -5.44 9.31 -6.68
N MET A 98 -6.25 8.40 -7.18
CA MET A 98 -7.49 7.97 -6.53
C MET A 98 -7.21 6.86 -5.52
N VAL A 99 -7.76 6.98 -4.31
CA VAL A 99 -7.70 5.91 -3.32
C VAL A 99 -8.65 4.78 -3.73
N VAL A 100 -8.14 3.56 -3.80
CA VAL A 100 -8.92 2.39 -4.23
C VAL A 100 -8.93 1.24 -3.23
N ASP A 101 -8.00 1.22 -2.27
CA ASP A 101 -7.83 0.10 -1.34
C ASP A 101 -7.22 0.51 0.00
N GLU A 102 -7.20 -0.44 0.92
CA GLU A 102 -6.47 -0.39 2.18
C GLU A 102 -5.12 -1.12 2.10
N CYS A 103 -4.06 -0.50 2.62
CA CYS A 103 -2.86 -1.22 3.03
C CYS A 103 -3.02 -1.65 4.51
N ASP A 104 -3.47 -2.89 4.74
CA ASP A 104 -3.81 -3.40 6.08
C ASP A 104 -2.57 -3.40 6.99
N SER A 105 -2.53 -2.44 7.90
CA SER A 105 -1.49 -2.29 8.92
C SER A 105 -1.89 -2.94 10.25
N GLY A 106 -3.14 -3.41 10.38
CA GLY A 106 -3.67 -4.02 11.58
C GLY A 106 -3.51 -5.54 11.62
N ARG A 107 -3.35 -6.18 10.46
CA ARG A 107 -3.22 -7.64 10.30
C ARG A 107 -2.18 -8.01 9.25
N GLY A 108 -1.72 -9.25 9.34
CA GLY A 108 -0.68 -9.84 8.49
C GLY A 108 -0.28 -11.20 9.07
N CYS A 109 0.69 -11.85 8.43
CA CYS A 109 1.20 -13.17 8.82
C CYS A 109 0.11 -14.27 8.88
N ASP A 110 -0.96 -14.11 8.11
CA ASP A 110 -2.07 -15.06 8.02
C ASP A 110 -2.35 -15.44 6.55
N SER A 111 -3.25 -16.40 6.35
CA SER A 111 -3.57 -16.91 5.01
C SER A 111 -4.15 -15.84 4.08
N PRO A 112 -5.07 -14.95 4.50
CA PRO A 112 -5.54 -13.84 3.66
C PRO A 112 -4.43 -12.92 3.15
N HIS A 113 -3.38 -12.69 3.96
CA HIS A 113 -2.24 -11.84 3.58
C HIS A 113 -1.05 -12.63 3.02
N VAL A 114 -1.28 -13.86 2.53
CA VAL A 114 -0.23 -14.76 2.00
C VAL A 114 1.02 -14.84 2.89
N TYR A 115 0.81 -14.76 4.21
CA TYR A 115 1.84 -14.78 5.24
C TYR A 115 2.89 -13.64 5.15
N LEU A 116 2.59 -12.54 4.46
CA LEU A 116 3.37 -11.30 4.48
C LEU A 116 3.11 -10.52 5.78
N PRO A 117 4.09 -9.74 6.28
CA PRO A 117 3.90 -8.88 7.44
C PRO A 117 2.86 -7.79 7.16
N SER A 118 2.28 -7.23 8.23
CA SER A 118 1.36 -6.10 8.13
C SER A 118 2.04 -4.87 7.52
N CYS A 119 1.25 -4.05 6.83
CA CYS A 119 1.69 -2.77 6.28
C CYS A 119 2.19 -1.82 7.39
N GLN A 120 3.10 -0.90 7.05
CA GLN A 120 3.43 0.21 7.95
C GLN A 120 2.30 1.22 7.99
N ASN A 121 2.26 2.08 9.01
CA ASN A 121 1.15 3.02 9.21
C ASN A 121 1.29 4.36 8.49
N ASN A 122 2.33 4.54 7.70
CA ASN A 122 2.62 5.77 6.97
C ASN A 122 2.89 5.52 5.47
N ILE A 123 2.25 4.50 4.91
CA ILE A 123 2.41 4.06 3.53
C ILE A 123 1.35 4.69 2.63
N VAL A 124 1.81 5.16 1.49
CA VAL A 124 1.01 5.36 0.28
C VAL A 124 1.57 4.38 -0.73
N ASP A 125 0.79 3.41 -1.17
CA ASP A 125 1.27 2.39 -2.10
C ASP A 125 0.55 2.54 -3.45
N ALA A 126 1.31 2.81 -4.50
CA ALA A 126 0.78 3.50 -5.68
C ALA A 126 1.17 2.81 -7.00
N SER A 127 0.33 3.03 -8.01
CA SER A 127 0.49 2.42 -9.32
C SER A 127 1.67 2.97 -10.10
N GLU A 128 2.08 2.24 -11.13
CA GLU A 128 3.16 2.65 -12.04
C GLU A 128 2.96 4.07 -12.61
N ALA A 129 1.72 4.45 -12.90
CA ALA A 129 1.37 5.78 -13.42
C ALA A 129 1.79 6.91 -12.48
N VAL A 130 1.60 6.74 -11.16
CA VAL A 130 1.97 7.74 -10.15
C VAL A 130 3.47 7.99 -10.18
N TRP A 131 4.26 6.91 -10.16
CA TRP A 131 5.73 6.97 -10.20
C TRP A 131 6.26 7.63 -11.48
N LYS A 132 5.62 7.34 -12.63
CA LYS A 132 5.96 7.96 -13.91
C LYS A 132 5.71 9.47 -13.91
N VAL A 133 4.57 9.94 -13.39
CA VAL A 133 4.24 11.38 -13.34
C VAL A 133 5.14 12.15 -12.37
N LEU A 134 5.60 11.51 -11.29
CA LEU A 134 6.59 12.08 -10.38
C LEU A 134 8.01 12.12 -10.98
N HIS A 135 8.21 11.58 -12.19
CA HIS A 135 9.49 11.52 -12.90
C HIS A 135 10.59 10.85 -12.07
N VAL A 136 10.24 9.85 -11.26
CA VAL A 136 11.23 9.07 -10.52
C VAL A 136 11.84 8.05 -11.48
N PRO A 137 13.17 8.00 -11.65
CA PRO A 137 13.79 6.99 -12.51
C PRO A 137 13.45 5.58 -12.03
N LYS A 138 13.10 4.67 -12.94
CA LYS A 138 12.67 3.30 -12.60
C LYS A 138 13.65 2.54 -11.70
N LYS A 139 14.96 2.80 -11.84
CA LYS A 139 16.02 2.24 -10.98
C LYS A 139 15.96 2.66 -9.50
N ASN A 140 15.19 3.71 -9.20
CA ASN A 140 14.99 4.27 -7.86
C ASN A 140 13.58 3.96 -7.32
N TRP A 141 12.80 3.10 -7.99
CA TRP A 141 11.50 2.68 -7.50
C TRP A 141 11.65 1.67 -6.36
N GLY A 142 10.69 1.68 -5.45
CA GLY A 142 10.68 0.83 -4.25
C GLY A 142 10.23 1.62 -3.04
N TRP A 143 11.04 2.56 -2.58
CA TRP A 143 10.75 3.40 -1.42
C TRP A 143 11.14 4.84 -1.70
N LEU A 144 10.19 5.77 -1.54
CA LEU A 144 10.44 7.18 -1.71
C LEU A 144 9.72 7.98 -0.63
N GLU A 145 10.44 8.85 0.07
CA GLU A 145 9.81 9.83 0.95
C GLU A 145 9.02 10.84 0.12
N ILE A 146 7.76 11.03 0.48
CA ILE A 146 6.84 11.96 -0.18
C ILE A 146 6.09 12.81 0.85
N PHE A 147 5.44 13.84 0.35
CA PHE A 147 4.37 14.53 1.05
C PHE A 147 3.07 14.34 0.29
N TRP A 148 1.94 14.28 0.99
CA TRP A 148 0.63 14.32 0.36
C TRP A 148 -0.28 15.29 1.09
N SER A 149 -1.29 15.77 0.37
CA SER A 149 -2.27 16.73 0.87
C SER A 149 -3.68 16.30 0.46
N GLU A 150 -4.68 16.94 1.06
CA GLU A 150 -6.12 16.60 1.03
C GLU A 150 -6.54 15.72 2.22
N TYR A 151 -7.81 15.84 2.62
CA TYR A 151 -8.38 15.11 3.76
C TYR A 151 -9.58 14.32 3.27
N CYS A 152 -9.65 13.05 3.63
CA CYS A 152 -10.90 12.31 3.58
C CYS A 152 -11.60 12.50 4.91
N ILE A 153 -12.80 13.06 4.91
CA ILE A 153 -13.62 13.27 6.11
C ILE A 153 -14.73 12.22 6.15
#